data_AF-A0A9N9JC36-F1
#
_entry.id   AF-A0A9N9JC36-F1
#
_cell.length_a   1.000
_cell.length_b   1.000
_cell.length_c   1.000
_cell.angle_alpha   90.00
_cell.angle_beta   90.00
_cell.angle_gamma   90.00
#
_symmetry.space_group_name_H-M   'P 1'
#
loop_
_entity.id
_entity.type
_entity.pdbx_description
1 polymer ?
#
loop_
_entity_poly.entity_id
_entity_poly.type
_entity_poly.pdbx_seq_one_letter_code
_entity_poly.pdbx_strand_id
1 'polypeptide(L)'
;MSLRNRNIKKKAHAISKKVRHNWSVRKKLIMVYYFKRIKNVRATARRFDIKPKQVRDWRNKKQELLNAAPYLLTLNPGRPALYPLLERRLVEWVNVLRRKQAAVT
;
A
#
# COMPACT_ATOMS: atom_id res chain seq x y z
N MET A 1 16.62 37.94 -38.87
CA MET A 1 16.50 37.32 -37.53
C MET A 1 15.24 36.46 -37.48
N SER A 2 15.35 35.13 -37.56
CA SER A 2 14.18 34.21 -37.56
C SER A 2 13.95 33.66 -36.15
N LEU A 3 12.82 34.02 -35.54
CA LEU A 3 12.38 33.51 -34.24
C LEU A 3 11.80 32.09 -34.42
N ARG A 4 12.61 31.07 -34.06
CA ARG A 4 12.17 29.68 -33.99
C ARG A 4 11.10 29.52 -32.91
N ASN A 5 9.85 29.44 -33.34
CA ASN A 5 8.71 29.21 -32.47
C ASN A 5 8.73 27.76 -31.94
N ARG A 6 9.28 27.56 -30.73
CA ARG A 6 9.30 26.25 -30.07
C ARG A 6 7.94 25.97 -29.44
N ASN A 7 7.06 25.32 -30.18
CA ASN A 7 5.83 24.76 -29.66
C ASN A 7 6.17 23.59 -28.70
N ILE A 8 6.40 23.91 -27.42
CA ILE A 8 6.52 22.93 -26.35
C ILE A 8 5.12 22.35 -26.11
N LYS A 9 4.76 21.32 -26.88
CA LYS A 9 3.57 20.52 -26.62
C LYS A 9 3.74 19.88 -25.24
N LYS A 10 3.00 20.37 -24.24
CA LYS A 10 2.88 19.72 -22.93
C LYS A 10 2.32 18.30 -23.15
N LYS A 11 3.18 17.28 -23.07
CA LYS A 11 2.73 15.88 -23.04
C LYS A 11 1.95 15.67 -21.75
N ALA A 12 0.62 15.67 -21.83
CA ALA A 12 -0.18 15.14 -20.74
C ALA A 12 0.23 13.67 -20.51
N HIS A 13 0.57 13.30 -19.28
CA HIS A 13 0.87 11.91 -18.94
C HIS A 13 -0.40 11.08 -19.13
N ALA A 14 -0.39 10.18 -20.13
CA ALA A 14 -1.48 9.23 -20.32
C ALA A 14 -1.65 8.38 -19.04
N ILE A 15 -2.87 8.33 -18.52
CA ILE A 15 -3.21 7.48 -17.37
C ILE A 15 -2.93 6.04 -17.77
N SER A 16 -1.86 5.45 -17.22
CA SER A 16 -1.49 4.08 -17.56
C SER A 16 -2.60 3.14 -17.07
N LYS A 17 -3.10 2.25 -17.93
CA LYS A 17 -4.06 1.19 -17.56
C LYS A 17 -3.47 0.13 -16.59
N LYS A 18 -2.23 0.31 -16.13
CA LYS A 18 -1.53 -0.65 -15.28
C LYS A 18 -2.11 -0.65 -13.87
N VAL A 19 -2.99 -1.60 -13.61
CA VAL A 19 -3.52 -1.88 -12.27
C VAL A 19 -2.35 -2.33 -11.39
N ARG A 20 -2.08 -1.60 -10.31
CA ARG A 20 -1.08 -2.01 -9.32
C ARG A 20 -1.63 -3.21 -8.56
N HIS A 21 -0.90 -4.32 -8.54
CA HIS A 21 -1.30 -5.47 -7.75
C HIS A 21 -1.22 -5.13 -6.26
N ASN A 22 -2.33 -5.24 -5.55
CA ASN A 22 -2.40 -5.06 -4.11
C ASN A 22 -2.14 -6.38 -3.38
N TRP A 23 -1.06 -6.41 -2.59
CA TRP A 23 -0.68 -7.57 -1.79
C TRP A 23 -1.17 -7.41 -0.35
N SER A 24 -2.21 -8.16 0.04
CA SER A 24 -2.65 -8.27 1.44
C SER A 24 -1.54 -8.82 2.33
N VAL A 25 -1.57 -8.50 3.63
CA VAL A 25 -0.66 -9.05 4.65
C VAL A 25 -0.62 -10.58 4.60
N ARG A 26 -1.78 -11.25 4.49
CA ARG A 26 -1.86 -12.72 4.37
C ARG A 26 -1.02 -13.26 3.21
N LYS A 27 -1.18 -12.70 2.00
CA LYS A 27 -0.40 -13.11 0.81
C LYS A 27 1.10 -12.87 1.02
N LYS A 28 1.48 -11.73 1.59
CA LYS A 28 2.89 -11.42 1.91
C LYS A 28 3.47 -12.47 2.86
N LEU A 29 2.74 -12.85 3.92
CA LEU A 29 3.15 -13.88 4.86
C LEU A 29 3.36 -15.25 4.18
N ILE A 30 2.42 -15.70 3.34
CA ILE A 30 2.56 -16.96 2.58
C ILE A 30 3.88 -16.97 1.80
N MET A 31 4.21 -15.87 1.14
CA MET A 31 5.45 -15.75 0.36
C MET A 31 6.70 -15.75 1.24
N VAL A 32 6.64 -15.10 2.41
CA VAL A 32 7.73 -15.13 3.39
C VAL A 32 7.94 -16.55 3.92
N TYR A 33 6.87 -17.31 4.21
CA TYR A 33 6.98 -18.71 4.62
C TYR A 33 7.50 -19.62 3.51
N TYR A 34 7.04 -19.42 2.28
CA TYR A 34 7.57 -20.13 1.11
C TYR A 34 9.07 -19.87 0.92
N PHE A 35 9.48 -18.59 0.99
CA PHE A 35 10.90 -18.22 0.96
C PHE A 35 11.68 -18.89 2.09
N LYS A 36 11.13 -18.99 3.31
CA LYS A 36 11.82 -19.65 4.44
C LYS A 36 12.12 -21.12 4.15
N ARG A 37 11.27 -21.82 3.38
CA ARG A 37 11.49 -23.22 2.97
C ARG A 37 12.55 -23.35 1.88
N ILE A 38 12.50 -22.50 0.85
CA ILE A 38 13.40 -22.63 -0.32
C ILE A 38 14.73 -21.89 -0.13
N LYS A 39 14.73 -20.81 0.64
CA LYS A 39 15.86 -19.90 0.88
C LYS A 39 16.45 -19.26 -0.38
N ASN A 40 15.72 -19.24 -1.50
CA ASN A 40 16.13 -18.60 -2.75
C ASN A 40 15.16 -17.48 -3.15
N VAL A 41 15.68 -16.25 -3.20
CA VAL A 41 14.91 -15.04 -3.52
C VAL A 41 14.43 -15.05 -4.97
N ARG A 42 15.30 -15.41 -5.93
CA ARG A 42 14.97 -15.39 -7.36
C ARG A 42 13.93 -16.45 -7.70
N ALA A 43 14.04 -17.64 -7.13
CA ALA A 43 13.06 -18.71 -7.31
C ALA A 43 11.69 -18.33 -6.73
N THR A 44 11.67 -17.72 -5.55
CA THR A 44 10.43 -17.23 -4.92
C THR A 44 9.78 -16.13 -5.76
N ALA A 45 10.58 -15.17 -6.21
CA ALA A 45 10.12 -14.07 -7.06
C ALA A 45 9.49 -14.57 -8.37
N ARG A 46 10.14 -15.54 -9.03
CA ARG A 46 9.63 -16.16 -10.25
C ARG A 46 8.32 -16.91 -10.01
N ARG A 47 8.19 -17.67 -8.92
CA ARG A 47 6.98 -18.45 -8.63
C ARG A 47 5.74 -17.59 -8.39
N PHE A 48 5.91 -16.43 -7.75
CA PHE A 48 4.80 -15.55 -7.38
C PHE A 48 4.64 -14.35 -8.30
N ASP A 49 5.41 -14.28 -9.40
CA ASP A 49 5.46 -13.15 -10.33
C ASP A 49 5.62 -11.79 -9.62
N ILE A 50 6.61 -11.71 -8.74
CA ILE A 50 6.95 -10.50 -7.98
C ILE A 50 8.41 -10.12 -8.19
N LYS A 51 8.75 -8.87 -7.87
CA LYS A 51 10.14 -8.44 -7.93
C LYS A 51 10.94 -9.04 -6.77
N PRO A 52 12.20 -9.48 -6.99
CA PRO A 52 13.10 -9.94 -5.92
C PRO A 52 13.23 -8.97 -4.74
N LYS A 53 13.15 -7.66 -5.00
CA LYS A 53 13.13 -6.62 -3.97
C LYS A 53 11.97 -6.81 -2.99
N GLN A 54 10.76 -7.10 -3.49
CA GLN A 54 9.58 -7.28 -2.64
C GLN A 54 9.74 -8.45 -1.67
N VAL A 55 10.34 -9.55 -2.13
CA VAL A 55 10.64 -10.71 -1.27
C VAL A 55 11.59 -10.31 -0.14
N ARG A 56 12.64 -9.54 -0.43
CA ARG A 56 13.59 -9.04 0.59
C ARG A 56 12.91 -8.09 1.57
N ASP A 57 12.13 -7.14 1.07
CA ASP A 57 11.42 -6.15 1.90
C ASP A 57 10.45 -6.85 2.85
N TRP A 58 9.65 -7.81 2.37
CA TRP A 58 8.70 -8.54 3.21
C TRP A 58 9.37 -9.52 4.18
N ARG A 59 10.51 -10.11 3.79
CA ARG A 59 11.34 -10.90 4.71
C ARG A 59 11.82 -10.04 5.88
N ASN A 60 12.31 -8.84 5.61
CA ASN A 60 12.83 -7.94 6.64
C ASN A 60 11.69 -7.44 7.55
N LYS A 61 10.51 -7.18 6.99
CA LYS A 61 9.31 -6.76 7.72
C LYS A 61 8.44 -7.90 8.25
N LYS A 62 8.99 -9.11 8.40
CA LYS A 62 8.20 -10.29 8.78
C LYS A 62 7.47 -10.09 10.11
N GLN A 63 8.10 -9.51 11.12
CA GLN A 63 7.46 -9.34 12.42
C GLN A 63 6.33 -8.31 12.38
N GLU A 64 6.53 -7.20 11.67
CA GLU A 64 5.47 -6.22 11.43
C GLU A 64 4.28 -6.85 10.69
N LEU A 65 4.54 -7.75 9.73
CA LEU A 65 3.51 -8.51 9.00
C LEU A 65 2.74 -9.49 9.90
N LEU A 66 3.39 -10.08 10.91
CA LEU A 66 2.72 -10.99 11.85
C LEU A 66 1.83 -10.24 12.84
N ASN A 67 2.20 -9.00 13.21
CA ASN A 67 1.42 -8.17 14.12
C ASN A 67 0.24 -7.46 13.43
N ALA A 68 0.21 -7.43 12.09
CA ALA A 68 -0.82 -6.75 11.31
C ALA A 68 -2.03 -7.67 11.03
N ALA A 69 -3.22 -7.08 10.94
CA ALA A 69 -4.42 -7.83 10.55
C ALA A 69 -4.30 -8.38 9.10
N PRO A 70 -4.76 -9.61 8.84
CA PRO A 70 -4.45 -10.35 7.60
C PRO A 70 -5.04 -9.72 6.33
N TYR A 71 -6.15 -8.98 6.47
CA TYR A 71 -6.85 -8.31 5.38
C TYR A 71 -6.28 -6.93 5.03
N LEU A 72 -5.35 -6.39 5.83
CA LEU A 72 -4.73 -5.11 5.53
C LEU A 72 -3.90 -5.19 4.24
N LEU A 73 -4.06 -4.19 3.37
CA LEU A 73 -3.30 -4.06 2.13
C LEU A 73 -1.98 -3.31 2.36
N THR A 74 -2.01 -2.32 3.25
CA THR A 74 -0.88 -1.45 3.60
C THR A 74 -0.45 -1.69 5.04
N LEU A 75 0.86 -1.83 5.24
CA LEU A 75 1.46 -1.98 6.56
C LEU A 75 1.66 -0.64 7.26
N ASN A 76 1.89 0.42 6.47
CA ASN A 76 2.17 1.75 6.98
C ASN A 76 0.84 2.48 7.23
N PRO A 77 0.57 2.93 8.46
CA PRO A 77 -0.53 3.84 8.74
C PRO A 77 -0.16 5.22 8.17
N GLY A 78 -0.58 5.48 6.92
CA GLY A 78 -0.25 6.63 6.06
C GLY A 78 0.50 7.82 6.67
N ARG A 79 -0.08 9.02 6.59
CA ARG A 79 0.46 10.20 7.27
C ARG A 79 0.00 10.14 8.73
N PRO A 80 0.87 10.45 9.72
CA PRO A 80 0.40 10.61 11.08
C PRO A 80 -0.66 11.71 11.15
N ALA A 81 -1.63 11.53 12.05
CA ALA A 81 -2.68 12.51 12.35
C ALA A 81 -2.05 13.87 12.67
N LEU A 82 -2.58 14.95 12.09
CA LEU A 82 -2.10 16.31 12.38
C LEU A 82 -2.54 16.73 13.78
N TYR A 83 -3.73 16.28 14.20
CA TYR A 83 -4.28 16.54 15.52
C TYR A 83 -4.80 15.24 16.16
N PRO A 84 -3.93 14.39 16.75
CA PRO A 84 -4.30 13.04 17.16
C PRO A 84 -5.46 12.97 18.16
N LEU A 85 -5.50 13.89 19.13
CA LEU A 85 -6.56 13.95 20.15
C LEU A 85 -7.90 14.39 19.55
N LEU A 86 -7.88 15.38 18.64
CA LEU A 86 -9.08 15.89 17.98
C LEU A 86 -9.65 14.85 17.03
N GLU A 87 -8.80 14.24 16.20
CA GLU A 87 -9.20 13.18 15.26
C GLU A 87 -9.79 11.97 16.01
N ARG A 88 -9.20 11.57 17.14
CA ARG A 88 -9.77 10.51 17.98
C ARG A 88 -11.16 10.86 18.50
N ARG A 89 -11.34 12.05 19.08
CA ARG A 89 -12.65 12.52 19.58
C ARG A 89 -13.69 12.62 18.45
N LEU A 90 -13.28 13.08 17.27
CA LEU A 90 -14.15 13.16 16.11
C LEU A 90 -14.61 11.77 15.66
N VAL A 91 -13.70 10.79 15.60
CA VAL A 91 -14.04 9.39 15.25
C VAL A 91 -15.02 8.80 16.27
N GLU A 92 -14.81 9.02 17.56
CA GLU A 92 -15.75 8.59 18.61
C GLU A 92 -17.14 9.19 18.42
N TRP A 93 -17.21 10.52 18.18
CA TRP A 93 -18.47 11.22 17.93
C TRP A 93 -19.19 10.71 16.67
N VAL A 94 -18.47 10.54 15.56
CA VAL A 94 -19.02 9.97 14.31
C VAL A 94 -19.54 8.54 14.54
N ASN A 95 -18.83 7.72 15.30
CA ASN A 95 -19.27 6.35 15.61
C ASN A 95 -20.56 6.34 16.44
N VAL A 96 -20.74 7.28 17.37
CA VAL A 96 -21.99 7.44 18.12
C VAL A 96 -23.13 7.83 17.18
N LEU A 97 -22.92 8.77 16.24
CA LEU A 97 -23.93 9.16 15.27
C LEU A 97 -24.32 8.01 14.31
N ARG A 98 -23.33 7.26 13.83
CA ARG A 98 -23.57 6.08 12.98
C ARG A 98 -24.39 5.01 13.69
N ARG A 99 -24.13 4.75 14.98
CA ARG A 99 -24.94 3.83 15.80
C ARG A 99 -26.40 4.29 15.92
N LYS A 100 -26.61 5.61 15.95
CA LYS A 100 -27.94 6.23 15.97
C LYS A 100 -28.59 6.32 14.58
N GLN A 101 -27.96 5.78 13.53
CA GLN A 101 -28.39 5.89 12.12
C GLN A 101 -28.64 7.33 11.65
N ALA A 102 -28.06 8.33 12.34
CA ALA A 102 -28.14 9.71 11.92
C ALA A 102 -27.19 9.93 10.74
N ALA A 103 -27.66 10.62 9.71
CA ALA A 103 -26.82 11.00 8.58
C ALA A 103 -25.68 11.92 9.08
N VAL A 104 -24.45 11.49 8.86
CA VAL A 104 -23.25 12.30 9.12
C VAL A 104 -22.88 12.96 7.80
N THR A 105 -23.30 14.22 7.61
CA THR A 105 -22.89 15.10 6.50
C THR A 105 -21.65 15.89 6.85
#